data_AF-A0A931KYI8-F1
#
_entry.id   AF-A0A931KYI8-F1
#
_cell.length_a   1.000
_cell.length_b   1.000
_cell.length_c   1.000
_cell.angle_alpha   90.00
_cell.angle_beta   90.00
_cell.angle_gamma   90.00
#
_symmetry.space_group_name_H-M   'P 1'
#
loop_
_entity.id
_entity.type
_entity.pdbx_description
1 polymer ?
#
loop_
_entity_poly.entity_id
_entity_poly.type
_entity_poly.pdbx_seq_one_letter_code
_entity_poly.pdbx_strand_id
1 'polypeptide(L)'
;MTGINSKQNRYIIWADHKKAIIGKFDERNRFSHLIIRSNIETRHRFPGETTNKIRLSTSTRNRQTFEQNKFHQQLADYVKKIIGSLENVLSLLIIGPADTKYVLHKETENKKQFEGVEINVQPADKLTLPMLQEKGREYYRIPAPPRGLRRRRSLLLGN
;
A
#
# COMPACT_ATOMS: atom_id res chain seq x y z
N MET A 1 -21.96 18.68 -23.61
CA MET A 1 -22.29 17.66 -22.58
C MET A 1 -21.09 16.73 -22.47
N THR A 2 -20.25 16.92 -21.45
CA THR A 2 -19.07 16.08 -21.23
C THR A 2 -19.18 15.57 -19.80
N GLY A 3 -19.49 14.28 -19.68
CA GLY A 3 -19.71 13.62 -18.40
C GLY A 3 -18.50 13.80 -17.49
N ILE A 4 -18.72 14.47 -16.37
CA ILE A 4 -17.74 14.58 -15.30
C ILE A 4 -17.51 13.15 -14.82
N ASN A 5 -16.33 12.64 -15.12
CA ASN A 5 -15.86 11.33 -14.69
C ASN A 5 -15.96 11.31 -13.15
N SER A 6 -17.03 10.72 -12.64
CA SER A 6 -17.41 10.92 -11.25
C SER A 6 -16.43 10.10 -10.42
N LYS A 7 -15.56 10.77 -9.66
CA LYS A 7 -14.77 10.12 -8.63
C LYS A 7 -15.75 9.56 -7.59
N GLN A 8 -15.75 8.24 -7.38
CA GLN A 8 -16.77 7.56 -6.56
C GLN A 8 -16.16 6.75 -5.42
N ASN A 9 -14.89 6.34 -5.54
CA ASN A 9 -14.29 5.35 -4.66
C ASN A 9 -13.43 6.00 -3.58
N ARG A 10 -13.61 5.60 -2.32
CA ARG A 10 -12.76 6.00 -1.20
C ARG A 10 -11.81 4.86 -0.84
N TYR A 11 -10.52 5.14 -0.78
CA TYR A 11 -9.51 4.11 -0.55
C TYR A 11 -8.79 4.33 0.78
N ILE A 12 -8.51 3.23 1.47
CA ILE A 12 -7.62 3.21 2.62
C ILE A 12 -6.49 2.21 2.35
N ILE A 13 -5.25 2.64 2.49
CA ILE A 13 -4.08 1.80 2.20
C ILE A 13 -3.28 1.68 3.48
N TRP A 14 -2.99 0.45 3.89
CA TRP A 14 -1.91 0.20 4.82
C TRP A 14 -0.76 -0.46 4.07
N ALA A 15 0.44 0.10 4.13
CA ALA A 15 1.61 -0.45 3.46
C ALA A 15 2.82 -0.48 4.38
N ASP A 16 3.55 -1.59 4.35
CA ASP A 16 4.90 -1.73 4.88
C ASP A 16 5.88 -2.18 3.78
N HIS A 17 7.11 -2.47 4.17
CA HIS A 17 8.16 -2.94 3.25
C HIS A 17 7.89 -4.36 2.71
N LYS A 18 6.90 -5.09 3.23
CA LYS A 18 6.59 -6.50 2.90
C LYS A 18 5.30 -6.64 2.09
N LYS A 19 4.28 -5.85 2.36
CA LYS A 19 2.97 -5.90 1.70
C LYS A 19 2.14 -4.63 1.94
N ALA A 20 1.19 -4.42 1.04
CA ALA A 20 0.17 -3.41 1.11
C ALA A 20 -1.19 -4.09 1.16
N ILE A 21 -2.05 -3.61 2.04
CA ILE A 21 -3.46 -3.95 2.13
C ILE A 21 -4.22 -2.70 1.68
N ILE A 22 -4.92 -2.82 0.56
CA ILE A 22 -5.71 -1.76 -0.04
C ILE A 22 -7.18 -2.08 0.24
N GLY A 23 -7.84 -1.24 1.01
CA GLY A 23 -9.28 -1.26 1.23
C GLY A 23 -9.97 -0.24 0.33
N LYS A 24 -11.12 -0.62 -0.23
CA LYS A 24 -11.95 0.23 -1.10
C LYS A 24 -13.37 0.26 -0.57
N PHE A 25 -13.91 1.46 -0.42
CA PHE A 25 -15.34 1.70 -0.25
C PHE A 25 -15.89 2.23 -1.58
N ASP A 26 -16.86 1.51 -2.13
CA ASP A 26 -17.60 1.97 -3.32
C ASP A 26 -18.65 3.03 -2.98
N GLU A 27 -19.37 3.52 -3.98
CA GLU A 27 -20.46 4.50 -3.84
C GLU A 27 -21.56 4.05 -2.86
N ARG A 28 -21.72 2.73 -2.66
CA ARG A 28 -22.69 2.11 -1.74
C ARG A 28 -22.08 1.79 -0.38
N ASN A 29 -20.88 2.30 -0.10
CA ASN A 29 -20.11 2.06 1.12
C ASN A 29 -19.79 0.56 1.38
N ARG A 30 -19.80 -0.28 0.34
CA ARG A 30 -19.37 -1.68 0.44
C ARG A 30 -17.86 -1.74 0.45
N PHE A 31 -17.33 -2.53 1.38
CA PHE A 31 -15.91 -2.70 1.55
C PHE A 31 -15.39 -3.90 0.75
N SER A 32 -14.40 -3.66 -0.09
CA SER A 32 -13.60 -4.68 -0.77
C SER A 32 -12.12 -4.45 -0.47
N HIS A 33 -11.28 -5.47 -0.66
CA HIS A 33 -9.85 -5.34 -0.40
C HIS A 33 -8.98 -6.10 -1.39
N LEU A 34 -7.76 -5.62 -1.57
CA LEU A 34 -6.69 -6.23 -2.35
C LEU A 34 -5.41 -6.26 -1.50
N ILE A 35 -4.62 -7.32 -1.64
CA ILE A 35 -3.31 -7.42 -0.98
C ILE A 35 -2.23 -7.49 -2.06
N ILE A 36 -1.28 -6.56 -2.02
CA ILE A 36 -0.12 -6.54 -2.91
C ILE A 36 1.12 -6.84 -2.06
N ARG A 37 1.84 -7.92 -2.35
CA ARG A 37 3.10 -8.21 -1.67
C ARG A 37 4.23 -7.41 -2.32
N SER A 38 5.15 -6.89 -1.52
CA SER A 38 6.40 -6.36 -2.05
C SER A 38 7.25 -7.56 -2.49
N ASN A 39 7.87 -7.46 -3.66
CA ASN A 39 8.89 -8.41 -4.09
C ASN A 39 10.29 -7.86 -3.75
N ILE A 40 10.38 -7.07 -2.67
CA ILE A 40 11.62 -6.43 -2.25
C ILE A 40 12.47 -7.51 -1.60
N GLU A 41 13.64 -7.77 -2.16
CA GLU A 41 14.60 -8.70 -1.57
C GLU A 41 15.20 -8.08 -0.30
N THR A 42 14.68 -8.47 0.86
CA THR A 42 15.32 -8.16 2.14
C THR A 42 16.53 -9.08 2.30
N ARG A 43 17.72 -8.59 1.95
CA ARG A 43 19.07 -9.20 2.16
C ARG A 43 19.07 -10.69 2.56
N HIS A 44 19.57 -11.55 1.67
CA HIS A 44 20.10 -12.85 2.07
C HIS A 44 21.11 -12.67 3.23
N ARG A 45 20.80 -13.19 4.42
CA ARG A 45 21.86 -13.58 5.36
C ARG A 45 22.55 -14.78 4.72
N PHE A 46 23.78 -14.61 4.26
CA PHE A 46 24.64 -15.76 3.97
C PHE A 46 24.88 -16.50 5.30
N PRO A 47 24.42 -17.74 5.49
CA PRO A 47 24.85 -18.53 6.62
C PRO A 47 26.28 -18.98 6.33
N GLY A 48 27.27 -18.29 6.89
CA GLY A 48 28.67 -18.74 6.77
C GLY A 48 29.76 -17.67 6.66
N GLU A 49 29.56 -16.42 7.07
CA GLU A 49 30.69 -15.49 7.17
C GLU A 49 31.35 -15.65 8.55
N THR A 50 32.16 -16.70 8.67
CA THR A 50 33.25 -16.73 9.65
C THR A 50 34.07 -15.46 9.46
N THR A 51 34.38 -14.81 10.59
CA THR A 51 35.19 -13.60 10.65
C THR A 51 36.36 -13.67 9.68
N ASN A 52 36.51 -12.69 8.79
CA ASN A 52 37.80 -12.45 8.18
C ASN A 52 38.00 -10.95 7.93
N LYS A 53 38.87 -10.39 8.78
CA LYS A 53 39.46 -9.06 8.65
C LYS A 53 40.22 -8.98 7.31
N ILE A 54 39.58 -8.65 6.18
CA ILE A 54 40.31 -8.48 4.91
C ILE A 54 39.80 -7.26 4.12
N ARG A 55 40.64 -6.22 4.09
CA ARG A 55 40.73 -5.10 3.14
C ARG A 55 39.42 -4.41 2.71
N LEU A 56 39.14 -3.28 3.38
CA LEU A 56 38.38 -2.16 2.82
C LEU A 56 39.07 -1.70 1.52
N SER A 57 38.56 -2.13 0.37
CA SER A 57 38.85 -1.54 -0.94
C SER A 57 37.54 -1.14 -1.60
N THR A 58 37.60 -0.13 -2.46
CA THR A 58 36.55 0.51 -3.27
C THR A 58 35.38 -0.38 -3.74
N SER A 59 35.59 -1.69 -3.91
CA SER A 59 34.58 -2.70 -4.24
C SER A 59 33.41 -2.79 -3.24
N THR A 60 33.62 -2.56 -1.94
CA THR A 60 32.54 -2.62 -0.92
C THR A 60 31.58 -1.44 -1.06
N ARG A 61 32.09 -0.26 -1.41
CA ARG A 61 31.29 0.95 -1.66
C ARG A 61 30.39 0.77 -2.88
N ASN A 62 30.93 0.20 -3.97
CA ASN A 62 30.17 -0.07 -5.19
C ASN A 62 29.02 -1.07 -4.95
N ARG A 63 29.26 -2.11 -4.14
CA ARG A 63 28.22 -3.09 -3.79
C ARG A 63 27.11 -2.46 -2.95
N GLN A 64 27.46 -1.63 -1.96
CA GLN A 64 26.45 -0.95 -1.14
C GLN A 64 25.57 -0.01 -1.97
N THR A 65 26.15 0.74 -2.91
CA THR A 65 25.39 1.62 -3.82
C THR A 65 24.49 0.81 -4.77
N PHE A 66 24.96 -0.32 -5.30
CA PHE A 66 24.14 -1.20 -6.15
C PHE A 66 22.92 -1.76 -5.40
N GLU A 67 23.12 -2.26 -4.18
CA GLU A 67 22.03 -2.78 -3.33
C GLU A 67 21.01 -1.69 -2.98
N GLN A 68 21.46 -0.48 -2.68
CA GLN A 68 20.58 0.68 -2.42
C GLN A 68 19.76 1.06 -3.66
N ASN A 69 20.39 1.11 -4.84
CA ASN A 69 19.70 1.43 -6.09
C ASN A 69 18.66 0.36 -6.44
N LYS A 70 19.00 -0.91 -6.28
CA LYS A 70 18.06 -2.04 -6.48
C LYS A 70 16.88 -1.95 -5.53
N PHE A 71 17.11 -1.65 -4.25
CA PHE A 71 16.06 -1.45 -3.26
C PHE A 71 15.12 -0.30 -3.66
N HIS A 72 15.66 0.86 -4.06
CA HIS A 72 14.86 2.00 -4.52
C HIS A 72 14.03 1.67 -5.76
N GLN A 73 14.58 0.93 -6.73
CA GLN A 73 13.84 0.49 -7.91
C GLN A 73 12.68 -0.45 -7.53
N GLN A 74 12.94 -1.46 -6.69
CA GLN A 74 11.91 -2.40 -6.23
C GLN A 74 10.80 -1.68 -5.44
N LEU A 75 11.16 -0.69 -4.62
CA LEU A 75 10.20 0.14 -3.90
C LEU A 75 9.36 0.99 -4.85
N ALA A 76 9.97 1.63 -5.84
CA ALA A 76 9.25 2.42 -6.84
C ALA A 76 8.27 1.57 -7.65
N ASP A 77 8.67 0.37 -8.08
CA ASP A 77 7.78 -0.55 -8.82
C ASP A 77 6.64 -1.07 -7.95
N TYR A 78 6.92 -1.32 -6.67
CA TYR A 78 5.90 -1.69 -5.70
C TYR A 78 4.88 -0.56 -5.50
N VAL A 79 5.33 0.68 -5.36
CA VAL A 79 4.45 1.86 -5.25
C VAL A 79 3.64 2.06 -6.54
N LYS A 80 4.24 1.90 -7.71
CA LYS A 80 3.52 1.96 -9.00
C LYS A 80 2.41 0.91 -9.08
N LYS A 81 2.63 -0.32 -8.60
CA LYS A 81 1.60 -1.37 -8.56
C LYS A 81 0.44 -0.99 -7.64
N ILE A 82 0.74 -0.40 -6.47
CA ILE A 82 -0.29 0.11 -5.55
C ILE A 82 -1.11 1.18 -6.25
N ILE A 83 -0.45 2.20 -6.80
CA ILE A 83 -1.09 3.34 -7.48
C ILE A 83 -1.91 2.90 -8.69
N GLY A 84 -1.40 1.96 -9.49
CA GLY A 84 -2.09 1.43 -10.68
C GLY A 84 -3.32 0.60 -10.37
N SER A 85 -3.48 0.14 -9.12
CA SER A 85 -4.70 -0.57 -8.68
C SER A 85 -5.83 0.35 -8.22
N LEU A 86 -5.59 1.67 -8.17
CA LEU A 86 -6.54 2.66 -7.69
C LEU A 86 -7.28 3.31 -8.87
N GLU A 87 -8.59 3.09 -8.93
CA GLU A 87 -9.45 3.62 -9.99
C GLU A 87 -10.55 4.53 -9.42
N ASN A 88 -10.87 5.61 -10.15
CA ASN A 88 -11.94 6.58 -9.81
C ASN A 88 -11.87 7.08 -8.36
N VAL A 89 -10.66 7.45 -7.93
CA VAL A 89 -10.32 7.82 -6.55
C VAL A 89 -10.96 9.16 -6.21
N LEU A 90 -11.85 9.16 -5.21
CA LEU A 90 -12.45 10.35 -4.62
C LEU A 90 -11.61 10.88 -3.45
N SER A 91 -11.17 9.97 -2.57
CA SER A 91 -10.34 10.27 -1.41
C SER A 91 -9.45 9.07 -1.10
N LEU A 92 -8.26 9.34 -0.56
CA LEU A 92 -7.25 8.35 -0.23
C LEU A 92 -6.69 8.59 1.18
N LEU A 93 -6.81 7.58 2.04
CA LEU A 93 -6.14 7.53 3.34
C LEU A 93 -4.94 6.56 3.27
N ILE A 94 -3.73 7.07 3.46
CA ILE A 94 -2.48 6.30 3.48
C ILE A 94 -2.05 6.07 4.92
N ILE A 95 -1.75 4.83 5.27
CA ILE A 95 -1.30 4.41 6.58
C ILE A 95 -0.06 3.54 6.43
N GLY A 96 0.91 3.71 7.33
CA GLY A 96 2.02 2.77 7.41
C GLY A 96 3.15 3.22 8.33
N PRO A 97 4.21 2.39 8.42
CA PRO A 97 5.48 2.76 9.01
C PRO A 97 6.12 3.93 8.25
N ALA A 98 6.96 4.69 8.95
CA ALA A 98 7.41 6.03 8.54
C ALA A 98 7.85 6.14 7.07
N ASP A 99 8.79 5.33 6.60
CA ASP A 99 9.41 5.57 5.28
C ASP A 99 8.50 5.25 4.10
N THR A 100 7.67 4.21 4.22
CA THR A 100 6.81 3.74 3.12
C THR A 100 5.68 4.73 2.80
N LYS A 101 5.08 5.34 3.83
CA LYS A 101 3.96 6.28 3.65
C LYS A 101 4.39 7.57 2.93
N TYR A 102 5.61 8.06 3.17
CA TYR A 102 6.13 9.27 2.52
C TYR A 102 6.42 9.04 1.05
N VAL A 103 7.01 7.89 0.70
CA VAL A 103 7.26 7.52 -0.71
C VAL A 103 5.94 7.37 -1.46
N LEU A 104 4.95 6.70 -0.86
CA LEU A 104 3.61 6.59 -1.44
C LEU A 104 2.95 7.96 -1.67
N HIS A 105 2.97 8.83 -0.66
CA HIS A 105 2.40 10.18 -0.77
C HIS A 105 3.01 10.99 -1.91
N LYS A 106 4.35 11.03 -1.96
CA LYS A 106 5.09 11.76 -3.00
C LYS A 106 4.78 11.23 -4.40
N GLU A 107 4.70 9.91 -4.58
CA GLU A 107 4.35 9.32 -5.88
C GLU A 107 2.89 9.59 -6.27
N THR A 108 1.96 9.68 -5.30
CA THR A 108 0.57 10.05 -5.58
C THR A 108 0.42 11.53 -5.97
N GLU A 109 1.15 12.46 -5.34
CA GLU A 109 1.11 13.89 -5.68
C GLU A 109 1.57 14.17 -7.13
N ASN A 110 2.53 13.38 -7.63
CA ASN A 110 3.08 13.56 -8.98
C ASN A 110 2.18 13.01 -10.11
N LYS A 111 1.03 12.41 -9.81
CA LYS A 111 0.18 11.72 -10.78
C LYS A 111 -1.14 12.48 -11.00
N LYS A 112 -1.41 12.84 -12.26
CA LYS A 112 -2.65 13.53 -12.68
C LYS A 112 -3.95 12.85 -12.20
N GLN A 113 -3.95 11.53 -12.03
CA GLN A 113 -5.13 10.80 -11.55
C GLN A 113 -5.56 11.17 -10.13
N PHE A 114 -4.68 11.77 -9.33
CA PHE A 114 -4.99 12.27 -7.98
C PHE A 114 -5.13 13.78 -7.92
N GLU A 115 -5.13 14.48 -9.06
CA GLU A 115 -5.35 15.92 -9.08
C GLU A 115 -6.73 16.25 -8.49
N GLY A 116 -6.76 17.06 -7.43
CA GLY A 116 -7.97 17.36 -6.67
C GLY A 116 -8.56 16.17 -5.88
N VAL A 117 -7.77 15.14 -5.57
CA VAL A 117 -8.14 14.08 -4.61
C VAL A 117 -7.65 14.49 -3.22
N GLU A 118 -8.49 14.33 -2.21
CA GLU A 118 -8.08 14.49 -0.82
C GLU A 118 -7.21 13.30 -0.40
N ILE A 119 -5.93 13.55 -0.10
CA ILE A 119 -4.97 12.55 0.38
C ILE A 119 -4.60 12.88 1.82
N ASN A 120 -4.76 11.90 2.72
CA ASN A 120 -4.39 12.03 4.13
C ASN A 120 -3.41 10.91 4.50
N VAL A 121 -2.44 11.23 5.36
CA VAL A 121 -1.37 10.30 5.77
C VAL A 121 -1.38 10.14 7.28
N GLN A 122 -1.45 8.90 7.77
CA GLN A 122 -1.41 8.59 9.19
C GLN A 122 -0.33 7.56 9.54
N PRO A 123 0.37 7.69 10.68
CA PRO A 123 1.28 6.65 11.15
C PRO A 123 0.50 5.46 11.72
N ALA A 124 0.90 4.23 11.38
CA ALA A 124 0.55 3.03 12.15
C ALA A 124 1.51 1.87 11.84
N ASP A 125 2.02 1.22 12.89
CA ASP A 125 3.03 0.16 12.73
C ASP A 125 2.43 -1.17 12.28
N LYS A 126 1.29 -1.57 12.85
CA LYS A 126 0.64 -2.85 12.55
C LYS A 126 -0.86 -2.64 12.42
N LEU A 127 -1.39 -2.95 11.24
CA LEU A 127 -2.83 -3.03 11.02
C LEU A 127 -3.19 -4.37 10.38
N THR A 128 -4.24 -4.97 10.90
CA THR A 128 -4.89 -6.13 10.28
C THR A 128 -6.02 -5.65 9.37
N LEU A 129 -6.48 -6.50 8.44
CA LEU A 129 -7.57 -6.14 7.53
C LEU A 129 -8.85 -5.68 8.26
N PRO A 130 -9.33 -6.33 9.35
CA PRO A 130 -10.48 -5.84 10.09
C PRO A 130 -10.26 -4.45 10.72
N MET A 131 -9.08 -4.23 11.31
CA MET A 131 -8.72 -2.92 11.88
C MET A 131 -8.63 -1.84 10.80
N LEU A 132 -8.10 -2.18 9.62
CA LEU A 132 -8.04 -1.28 8.48
C LEU A 132 -9.45 -0.90 8.02
N GLN A 133 -10.35 -1.87 7.89
CA GLN A 133 -11.74 -1.62 7.52
C GLN A 133 -12.44 -0.71 8.54
N GLU A 134 -12.26 -0.98 9.83
CA GLU A 134 -12.84 -0.17 10.92
C GLU A 134 -12.32 1.26 10.89
N LYS A 135 -11.00 1.44 10.77
CA LYS A 135 -10.37 2.76 10.67
C LYS A 135 -10.82 3.54 9.44
N GLY A 136 -11.01 2.85 8.31
CA GLY A 136 -11.57 3.46 7.11
C GLY A 136 -13.03 3.89 7.29
N ARG A 137 -13.83 3.10 7.99
CA ARG A 137 -15.21 3.47 8.33
C ARG A 137 -15.26 4.69 9.23
N GLU A 138 -14.42 4.74 10.26
CA GLU A 138 -14.30 5.87 11.17
C GLU A 138 -13.91 7.15 10.40
N TYR A 139 -12.85 7.07 9.59
CA TYR A 139 -12.35 8.21 8.81
C TYR A 139 -13.40 8.76 7.83
N TYR A 140 -14.08 7.88 7.10
CA TYR A 140 -15.10 8.28 6.12
C TYR A 140 -16.51 8.44 6.71
N ARG A 141 -16.68 8.33 8.03
CA ARG A 141 -17.97 8.37 8.72
C ARG A 141 -18.99 7.40 8.13
N ILE A 142 -18.53 6.22 7.71
CA ILE A 142 -19.37 5.17 7.16
C ILE A 142 -19.91 4.31 8.31
N PRO A 143 -21.24 4.16 8.46
CA PRO A 143 -21.79 3.32 9.52
C PRO A 143 -21.32 1.87 9.38
N ALA A 144 -21.13 1.22 10.53
CA ALA A 144 -20.86 -0.20 10.55
C ALA A 144 -22.07 -0.97 9.98
N PRO A 145 -21.85 -2.05 9.21
CA PRO A 145 -22.96 -2.90 8.81
C PRO A 145 -23.66 -3.43 10.08
N PRO A 146 -25.00 -3.59 10.06
CA PRO A 146 -25.75 -4.09 11.19
C PRO A 146 -25.13 -5.40 11.71
N ARG A 147 -24.91 -5.47 13.04
CA ARG A 147 -24.35 -6.64 13.73
C ARG A 147 -25.31 -7.81 13.52
N GLY A 148 -25.05 -8.62 12.51
CA GLY A 148 -25.92 -9.73 12.09
C GLY A 148 -25.58 -10.30 10.72
N LEU A 149 -24.91 -9.52 9.85
CA LEU A 149 -24.49 -9.96 8.51
C LEU A 149 -23.08 -10.57 8.45
N ARG A 150 -22.51 -11.00 9.59
CA ARG A 150 -21.20 -11.67 9.62
C ARG A 150 -21.42 -13.17 9.46
N ARG A 151 -21.31 -13.63 8.20
CA ARG A 151 -21.26 -15.02 7.68
C ARG A 151 -22.43 -15.35 6.75
N ARG A 152 -22.33 -14.91 5.50
CA ARG A 152 -22.51 -15.85 4.39
C ARG A 152 -21.29 -15.68 3.48
N ARG A 153 -20.36 -16.64 3.57
CA ARG A 153 -19.41 -16.88 2.48
C ARG A 153 -20.31 -17.15 1.26
N SER A 154 -20.36 -16.24 0.29
CA SER A 154 -20.87 -16.60 -1.02
C SER A 154 -19.81 -17.50 -1.67
N LEU A 155 -19.94 -18.80 -1.40
CA LEU A 155 -19.53 -19.79 -2.38
C LEU A 155 -20.49 -19.63 -3.56
N LEU A 156 -20.11 -18.83 -4.55
CA LEU A 156 -20.60 -18.97 -5.92
C LEU A 156 -19.41 -19.59 -6.65
N LEU A 157 -19.39 -20.92 -6.71
CA LEU A 157 -19.88 -21.73 -7.84
C LEU A 157 -19.08 -21.42 -9.11
N GLY A 158 -18.05 -22.24 -9.33
CA GLY A 158 -17.61 -22.62 -10.67
C GLY A 158 -18.03 -24.07 -10.88
N ASN A 159 -19.02 -24.26 -11.73
CA ASN A 159 -19.21 -25.51 -12.49
C ASN A 159 -18.17 -25.55 -13.62
#